data_AF-A0A699XED2-F1
#
_entry.id   AF-A0A699XED2-F1
#
_cell.length_a   1.000
_cell.length_b   1.000
_cell.length_c   1.000
_cell.angle_alpha   90.00
_cell.angle_beta   90.00
_cell.angle_gamma   90.00
#
_symmetry.space_group_name_H-M   'P 1'
#
loop_
_entity.id
_entity.type
_entity.pdbx_description
1 polymer ?
#
loop_
_entity_poly.entity_id
_entity_poly.type
_entity_poly.pdbx_seq_one_letter_code
_entity_poly.pdbx_strand_id
1 'polypeptide(L)'
;VVSAARVNAAKLSAVSAPRIDAVKPSAVTAAQHNHTKKVWSPKTLVLDHAFRTTSASMTLKRFNYNDALSRSKSVMAWVPKRN
;
A
#
# COMPACT_ATOMS: atom_id res chain seq x y z
N VAL A 1 18.74 -5.23 -67.44
CA VAL A 1 19.68 -5.35 -66.30
C VAL A 1 19.04 -4.65 -65.11
N VAL A 2 18.59 -5.39 -64.10
CA VAL A 2 17.95 -4.81 -62.91
C VAL A 2 18.98 -4.79 -61.79
N SER A 3 19.30 -3.59 -61.28
CA SER A 3 20.25 -3.40 -60.19
C SER A 3 19.53 -3.42 -58.84
N ALA A 4 19.93 -4.33 -57.95
CA ALA A 4 19.39 -4.39 -56.59
C ALA A 4 20.08 -3.34 -55.70
N ALA A 5 19.29 -2.54 -54.97
CA ALA A 5 19.80 -1.63 -53.96
C ALA A 5 20.07 -2.40 -52.65
N ARG A 6 21.30 -2.32 -52.14
CA ARG A 6 21.71 -2.90 -50.85
C ARG A 6 21.43 -1.91 -49.71
N VAL A 7 20.80 -2.37 -48.64
CA VAL A 7 20.61 -1.59 -47.40
C VAL A 7 21.67 -1.99 -46.36
N ASN A 8 22.24 -1.01 -45.68
CA ASN A 8 23.23 -1.24 -44.62
C ASN A 8 22.51 -1.57 -43.31
N ALA A 9 22.78 -2.76 -42.75
CA ALA A 9 22.25 -3.17 -41.45
C ALA A 9 23.05 -2.54 -40.30
N ALA A 10 22.37 -1.87 -39.37
CA ALA A 10 23.00 -1.32 -38.17
C ALA A 10 23.28 -2.44 -37.15
N LYS A 11 24.51 -2.52 -36.67
CA LYS A 11 24.96 -3.49 -35.65
C LYS A 11 24.48 -3.03 -34.28
N LEU A 12 23.57 -3.79 -33.66
CA LEU A 12 23.14 -3.54 -32.29
C LEU A 12 24.29 -3.87 -31.32
N SER A 13 24.77 -2.85 -30.59
CA SER A 13 25.73 -3.02 -29.51
C SER A 13 24.98 -3.52 -28.27
N ALA A 14 25.33 -4.72 -27.79
CA ALA A 14 24.76 -5.25 -26.57
C ALA A 14 25.27 -4.45 -25.37
N VAL A 15 24.38 -3.69 -24.72
CA VAL A 15 24.67 -2.97 -23.48
C VAL A 15 24.71 -3.97 -22.33
N SER A 16 25.88 -4.15 -21.70
CA SER A 16 26.00 -4.97 -20.49
C SER A 16 25.49 -4.19 -19.28
N ALA A 17 24.47 -4.69 -18.59
CA ALA A 17 24.02 -4.12 -17.34
C ALA A 17 25.08 -4.36 -16.23
N PRO A 18 25.42 -3.34 -15.41
CA PRO A 18 26.33 -3.54 -14.29
C PRO A 18 25.66 -4.44 -13.24
N ARG A 19 26.39 -5.46 -12.78
CA ARG A 19 25.98 -6.29 -11.65
C ARG A 19 25.97 -5.41 -10.40
N ILE A 20 24.78 -5.19 -9.85
CA ILE A 20 24.61 -4.49 -8.58
C ILE A 20 25.02 -5.45 -7.47
N ASP A 21 26.07 -5.09 -6.71
CA ASP A 21 26.46 -5.82 -5.51
C ASP A 21 25.33 -5.73 -4.49
N ALA A 22 24.73 -6.88 -4.16
CA ALA A 22 23.68 -6.98 -3.18
C ALA A 22 24.25 -6.68 -1.79
N VAL A 23 23.96 -5.48 -1.27
CA VAL A 23 24.25 -5.13 0.13
C VAL A 23 23.54 -6.14 1.03
N LYS A 24 24.32 -6.77 1.93
CA LYS A 24 23.82 -7.78 2.87
C LYS A 24 22.70 -7.15 3.72
N PRO A 25 21.48 -7.73 3.76
CA PRO A 25 20.43 -7.17 4.58
C PRO A 25 20.86 -7.21 6.05
N SER A 26 20.74 -6.08 6.74
CA SER A 26 20.92 -6.03 8.19
C SER A 26 19.94 -7.01 8.82
N ALA A 27 20.46 -7.98 9.59
CA ALA A 27 19.64 -8.99 10.25
C ALA A 27 18.82 -8.30 11.34
N VAL A 28 17.56 -7.97 11.01
CA VAL A 28 16.59 -7.47 11.98
C VAL A 28 16.21 -8.65 12.87
N THR A 29 16.74 -8.70 14.08
CA THR A 29 16.29 -9.63 15.12
C THR A 29 14.86 -9.27 15.49
N ALA A 30 13.89 -10.05 15.02
CA ALA A 30 12.52 -9.94 15.49
C ALA A 30 12.50 -10.39 16.96
N ALA A 31 12.35 -9.43 17.88
CA ALA A 31 12.12 -9.74 19.28
C ALA A 31 10.86 -10.62 19.37
N GLN A 32 11.01 -11.89 19.77
CA GLN A 32 9.87 -12.78 20.02
C GLN A 32 9.15 -12.32 21.28
N HIS A 33 8.21 -11.42 21.06
CA HIS A 33 7.26 -10.94 22.03
C HIS A 33 6.26 -12.07 22.30
N ASN A 34 6.61 -12.99 23.21
CA ASN A 34 5.72 -14.00 23.81
C ASN A 34 4.67 -13.31 24.69
N HIS A 35 3.72 -12.63 24.07
CA HIS A 35 2.65 -11.97 24.78
C HIS A 35 1.44 -12.84 24.59
N THR A 36 1.06 -13.50 25.69
CA THR A 36 -0.28 -13.99 25.97
C THR A 36 -1.25 -13.21 25.11
N LYS A 37 -1.76 -13.87 24.07
CA LYS A 37 -2.50 -13.30 22.93
C LYS A 37 -3.29 -12.07 23.39
N LYS A 38 -2.71 -10.88 23.27
CA LYS A 38 -3.39 -9.63 23.63
C LYS A 38 -4.38 -9.37 22.50
N VAL A 39 -5.50 -10.08 22.57
CA VAL A 39 -6.67 -9.80 21.75
C VAL A 39 -7.11 -8.41 22.19
N TRP A 40 -6.69 -7.40 21.44
CA TRP A 40 -7.32 -6.11 21.48
C TRP A 40 -8.75 -6.32 20.99
N SER A 41 -9.66 -6.54 21.94
CA SER A 41 -11.09 -6.52 21.71
C SER A 41 -11.53 -5.08 21.97
N PRO A 42 -11.65 -4.22 20.94
CA PRO A 42 -12.23 -2.91 21.12
C PRO A 42 -13.66 -3.10 21.64
N LYS A 43 -13.87 -2.75 22.91
CA LYS A 43 -15.18 -2.83 23.57
C LYS A 43 -16.20 -1.86 22.97
N THR A 44 -15.69 -0.89 22.21
CA THR A 44 -16.42 0.10 21.44
C THR A 44 -15.69 0.33 20.11
N LEU A 45 -16.44 0.50 19.01
CA LEU A 45 -15.91 0.82 17.67
C LEU A 45 -15.20 2.19 17.58
N VAL A 46 -15.07 2.89 18.71
CA VAL A 46 -14.55 4.26 18.77
C VAL A 46 -13.04 4.18 18.98
N LEU A 47 -12.32 4.08 17.88
CA LEU A 47 -10.89 4.38 17.85
C LEU A 47 -10.77 5.90 17.81
N ASP A 48 -10.35 6.55 18.90
CA ASP A 48 -10.04 7.98 18.89
C ASP A 48 -8.61 8.17 18.37
N HIS A 49 -8.46 8.70 17.16
CA HIS A 49 -7.18 9.17 16.65
C HIS A 49 -7.18 10.70 16.63
N ALA A 50 -6.30 11.32 17.40
CA ALA A 50 -6.04 12.76 17.30
C ALA A 50 -5.09 13.00 16.13
N PHE A 51 -5.55 13.71 15.11
CA PHE A 51 -4.72 14.01 13.94
C PHE A 51 -3.62 14.99 14.37
N ARG A 52 -2.34 14.64 14.13
CA ARG A 52 -1.19 15.41 14.63
C ARG A 52 -1.17 16.88 14.17
N THR A 53 -1.80 17.19 13.04
CA THR A 53 -1.86 18.55 12.45
C THR A 53 -3.18 19.27 12.71
N THR A 54 -4.20 18.58 13.21
CA THR A 54 -5.52 19.15 13.49
C THR A 54 -6.00 18.40 14.70
N SER A 55 -5.84 18.97 15.90
CA SER A 55 -6.15 18.34 17.20
C SER A 55 -7.65 18.03 17.39
N ALA A 56 -8.41 17.91 16.30
CA ALA A 56 -9.74 17.39 16.25
C ALA A 56 -9.71 15.87 16.45
N SER A 57 -10.59 15.39 17.32
CA SER A 57 -10.88 13.98 17.43
C SER A 57 -11.68 13.52 16.21
N MET A 58 -11.35 12.35 15.69
CA MET A 58 -12.11 11.68 14.64
C MET A 58 -12.67 10.37 15.18
N THR A 59 -13.94 10.10 14.87
CA THR A 59 -14.59 8.83 15.20
C THR A 59 -14.65 7.95 13.97
N LEU A 60 -14.26 6.68 14.13
CA LEU A 60 -14.42 5.69 13.08
C LEU A 60 -15.88 5.19 13.07
N LYS A 61 -16.60 5.43 11.97
CA LYS A 61 -18.02 5.01 11.82
C LYS A 61 -18.19 4.09 10.62
N ARG A 62 -19.17 3.19 10.72
CA ARG A 62 -19.60 2.29 9.65
C ARG A 62 -20.81 2.87 8.94
N PHE A 63 -20.74 2.98 7.61
CA PHE A 63 -21.81 3.47 6.76
C PHE A 63 -22.31 2.35 5.86
N ASN A 64 -23.61 2.09 5.88
CA ASN A 64 -24.25 1.10 5.01
C ASN A 64 -24.77 1.78 3.75
N TYR A 65 -24.62 1.14 2.60
CA TYR A 65 -25.17 1.61 1.33
C TYR A 65 -25.49 0.42 0.42
N ASN A 66 -26.36 0.64 -0.56
CA ASN A 66 -26.62 -0.33 -1.63
C ASN A 66 -25.81 0.09 -2.86
N ASP A 67 -25.09 -0.86 -3.47
CA ASP A 67 -24.40 -0.60 -4.73
C ASP A 67 -25.39 -0.57 -5.92
N ALA A 68 -24.90 -0.25 -7.12
CA ALA A 68 -25.72 -0.20 -8.34
C ALA A 68 -26.39 -1.54 -8.69
N LEU A 69 -25.94 -2.64 -8.09
CA LEU A 69 -26.51 -3.98 -8.23
C LEU A 69 -27.43 -4.34 -7.05
N SER A 70 -27.82 -3.36 -6.24
CA SER A 70 -28.65 -3.51 -5.04
C SER A 70 -28.05 -4.44 -3.97
N ARG A 71 -26.72 -4.61 -3.94
CA ARG A 71 -26.05 -5.40 -2.90
C ARG A 71 -25.75 -4.52 -1.71
N SER A 72 -26.09 -5.00 -0.51
CA SER A 72 -25.77 -4.30 0.73
C SER A 72 -24.26 -4.33 1.00
N LYS A 73 -23.66 -3.15 1.10
CA LYS A 73 -22.24 -2.95 1.42
C LYS A 73 -22.12 -2.09 2.67
N SER A 74 -20.94 -2.11 3.26
CA SER A 74 -20.60 -1.20 4.35
C SER A 74 -19.16 -0.69 4.22
N VAL A 75 -18.96 0.60 4.44
CA VAL A 75 -17.65 1.24 4.46
C VAL A 75 -17.35 1.80 5.85
N MET A 76 -16.09 1.70 6.26
CA MET A 76 -15.58 2.34 7.48
C MET A 76 -14.91 3.66 7.08
N ALA A 77 -15.35 4.78 7.66
CA ALA A 77 -14.78 6.09 7.38
C ALA A 77 -14.54 6.88 8.68
N TRP A 78 -13.47 7.67 8.66
CA TRP A 78 -13.14 8.60 9.73
C TRP A 78 -14.01 9.84 9.64
N VAL A 79 -14.76 10.15 10.70
CA VAL A 79 -15.68 11.28 10.76
C VAL A 79 -15.18 12.26 11.83
N PRO A 80 -14.87 13.52 11.47
CA PRO A 80 -14.53 14.55 12.44
C PRO A 80 -15.64 14.74 13.47
N LYS A 81 -15.28 14.76 14.76
CA LYS A 81 -16.22 15.07 15.84
C LYS A 81 -16.51 16.58 15.81
N ARG A 82 -17.80 16.93 15.66
CA ARG A 82 -18.27 18.31 15.82
C ARG A 82 -18.55 18.52 17.31
N ASN A 83 -17.90 19.50 17.91
CA ASN A 83 -18.15 19.93 19.30
C ASN A 83 -19.33 20.90 19.34
#